data_AF-A0A0Q4MPR8-F1
#
_entry.id   AF-A0A0Q4MPR8-F1
#
_cell.length_a   1.000
_cell.length_b   1.000
_cell.length_c   1.000
_cell.angle_alpha   90.00
_cell.angle_beta   90.00
_cell.angle_gamma   90.00
#
_symmetry.space_group_name_H-M   'P 1'
#
loop_
_entity.id
_entity.type
_entity.pdbx_description
1 polymer ?
#
loop_
_entity_poly.entity_id
_entity_poly.type
_entity_poly.pdbx_seq_one_letter_code
_entity_poly.pdbx_strand_id
1 'polypeptide(L)'
;MTYPAFLERRFGTQAASHQSLVAVELRKLGIEPAFAAITNLPDSCPALAAVLWLQRRGRSAQHFVGSVFAALYCHGQDIGDPIVMENLLSREMLAFGDIQEFMHSDDFGDELRDTEASVAAWSGRVIPSVRINGAVVFGAQTPSVLIPMLR
;
A
#
# COMPACT_ATOMS: atom_id res chain seq x y z
N MET A 1 9.66 9.24 -10.88
CA MET A 1 10.16 10.32 -9.98
C MET A 1 11.04 9.66 -8.93
N THR A 2 12.21 10.21 -8.63
CA THR A 2 13.07 9.61 -7.59
C THR A 2 12.43 9.77 -6.21
N TYR A 3 12.71 8.84 -5.31
CA TYR A 3 12.13 8.86 -3.97
C TYR A 3 12.58 10.08 -3.14
N PRO A 4 13.85 10.52 -3.16
CA PRO A 4 14.25 11.76 -2.50
C PRO A 4 13.51 13.00 -3.03
N ALA A 5 13.35 13.12 -4.36
CA ALA A 5 12.63 14.23 -4.96
C ALA A 5 11.14 14.23 -4.59
N PHE A 6 10.52 13.04 -4.48
CA PHE A 6 9.16 12.91 -3.97
C PHE A 6 9.03 13.45 -2.54
N LEU A 7 9.92 13.04 -1.65
CA LEU A 7 9.89 13.45 -0.25
C LEU A 7 10.11 14.96 -0.09
N GLU A 8 11.08 15.51 -0.82
CA GLU A 8 11.32 16.96 -0.83
C GLU A 8 10.09 17.72 -1.35
N ARG A 9 9.46 17.25 -2.44
CA ARG A 9 8.22 17.86 -2.94
C ARG A 9 7.08 17.77 -1.92
N ARG A 10 6.99 16.67 -1.17
CA ARG A 10 5.88 16.38 -0.25
C ARG A 10 6.02 17.03 1.13
N PHE A 11 7.25 17.16 1.62
CA PHE A 11 7.56 17.55 3.01
C PHE A 11 8.59 18.69 3.10
N GLY A 12 9.17 19.13 1.98
CA GLY A 12 10.19 20.18 1.94
C GLY A 12 11.40 19.85 2.80
N THR A 13 11.89 20.86 3.51
CA THR A 13 13.04 20.75 4.42
C THR A 13 12.82 19.79 5.60
N GLN A 14 11.59 19.34 5.83
CA GLN A 14 11.26 18.39 6.90
C GLN A 14 11.31 16.93 6.47
N ALA A 15 11.58 16.63 5.19
CA ALA A 15 11.57 15.26 4.65
C ALA A 15 12.35 14.25 5.51
N ALA A 16 13.58 14.60 5.89
CA ALA A 16 14.43 13.75 6.72
C ALA A 16 13.86 13.50 8.12
N SER A 17 13.29 14.55 8.75
CA SER A 17 12.66 14.45 10.07
C SER A 17 11.42 13.57 10.03
N HIS A 18 10.55 13.73 9.03
CA HIS A 18 9.36 12.89 8.84
C HIS A 18 9.73 11.43 8.66
N GLN A 19 10.70 11.12 7.78
CA GLN A 19 11.16 9.74 7.62
C GLN A 19 11.76 9.16 8.90
N SER A 20 12.55 9.95 9.64
CA SER A 20 13.16 9.50 10.90
C SER A 20 12.11 9.15 11.94
N LEU A 21 11.05 9.96 12.06
CA LEU A 21 9.93 9.68 12.96
C LEU A 21 9.21 8.38 12.58
N VAL A 22 8.92 8.18 11.29
CA VAL A 22 8.31 6.92 10.81
C VAL A 22 9.21 5.73 11.12
N ALA A 23 10.53 5.85 10.90
CA ALA A 23 11.47 4.77 11.20
C ALA A 23 11.50 4.39 12.68
N VAL A 24 11.42 5.39 13.58
CA VAL A 24 11.34 5.15 15.02
C VAL A 24 10.07 4.37 15.38
N GLU A 25 8.91 4.75 14.84
CA GLU A 25 7.66 4.03 15.11
C GLU A 25 7.67 2.60 14.55
N LEU A 26 8.22 2.39 13.35
CA LEU A 26 8.38 1.04 12.78
C LEU A 26 9.27 0.15 13.64
N ARG A 27 10.39 0.67 14.13
CA ARG A 27 11.31 -0.08 15.00
C ARG A 27 10.69 -0.48 16.34
N LYS A 28 9.80 0.34 16.91
CA LYS A 28 9.01 -0.05 18.10
C LYS A 28 8.14 -1.28 17.85
N LEU A 29 7.78 -1.53 16.60
CA LEU A 29 7.01 -2.69 16.16
C LEU A 29 7.91 -3.85 15.66
N GLY A 30 9.23 -3.73 15.80
CA GLY A 30 10.19 -4.74 15.31
C GLY A 30 10.37 -4.73 13.79
N ILE A 31 9.95 -3.67 13.10
CA ILE A 31 10.09 -3.51 11.65
C ILE A 31 11.30 -2.60 11.39
N GLU A 32 12.31 -3.12 10.70
CA GLU A 32 13.49 -2.34 10.29
C GLU A 32 13.30 -1.80 8.86
N PRO A 33 13.08 -0.50 8.68
CA PRO A 33 12.87 0.06 7.35
C PRO A 33 14.19 0.27 6.58
N ALA A 34 14.20 -0.10 5.31
CA ALA A 34 15.27 0.13 4.36
C ALA A 34 15.01 1.37 3.49
N PHE A 35 14.59 2.50 4.08
CA PHE A 35 14.23 3.71 3.32
C PHE A 35 15.36 4.22 2.41
N ALA A 36 16.62 4.04 2.80
CA ALA A 36 17.78 4.43 1.99
C ALA A 36 17.95 3.58 0.71
N ALA A 37 17.36 2.37 0.67
CA ALA A 37 17.38 1.51 -0.50
C ALA A 37 16.27 1.87 -1.51
N ILE A 38 15.26 2.65 -1.12
CA ILE A 38 14.20 3.12 -2.01
C ILE A 38 14.76 4.22 -2.92
N THR A 39 14.96 3.91 -4.19
CA THR A 39 15.53 4.84 -5.17
C THR A 39 14.47 5.63 -5.93
N ASN A 40 13.34 4.99 -6.25
CA ASN A 40 12.24 5.56 -7.02
C ASN A 40 10.91 5.46 -6.27
N LEU A 41 9.99 6.37 -6.59
CA LEU A 41 8.59 6.19 -6.22
C LEU A 41 7.99 5.15 -7.18
N PRO A 42 7.63 3.94 -6.69
CA PRO A 42 7.13 2.87 -7.54
C PRO A 42 5.71 3.18 -8.02
N ASP A 43 5.34 2.60 -9.16
CA ASP A 43 3.93 2.50 -9.55
C ASP A 43 3.26 1.41 -8.70
N SER A 44 2.16 1.77 -8.04
CA SER A 44 1.38 0.85 -7.20
C SER A 44 0.21 0.20 -7.94
N CYS A 45 -0.07 0.62 -9.18
CA CYS A 45 -1.17 0.12 -9.99
C CYS A 45 -1.13 -1.42 -10.16
N PRO A 46 0.02 -2.06 -10.46
CA PRO A 46 0.09 -3.53 -10.55
C PRO A 46 -0.28 -4.24 -9.25
N ALA A 47 0.15 -3.71 -8.10
CA ALA A 47 -0.20 -4.26 -6.80
C ALA A 47 -1.70 -4.08 -6.49
N LEU A 48 -2.29 -2.94 -6.83
CA LEU A 48 -3.73 -2.70 -6.67
C LEU A 48 -4.56 -3.64 -7.55
N ALA A 49 -4.16 -3.84 -8.82
CA ALA A 49 -4.79 -4.79 -9.73
C ALA A 49 -4.76 -6.22 -9.17
N ALA A 50 -3.63 -6.65 -8.60
CA ALA A 50 -3.51 -7.95 -7.96
C ALA A 50 -4.42 -8.11 -6.73
N VAL A 51 -4.58 -7.05 -5.92
CA VAL A 51 -5.51 -7.06 -4.78
C VAL A 51 -6.96 -7.22 -5.26
N LEU A 52 -7.40 -6.43 -6.25
CA LEU A 52 -8.74 -6.56 -6.82
C LEU A 52 -8.96 -7.93 -7.46
N TRP A 53 -7.99 -8.45 -8.20
CA TRP A 53 -8.04 -9.78 -8.80
C TRP A 53 -8.24 -10.89 -7.77
N LEU A 54 -7.50 -10.85 -6.65
CA LEU A 54 -7.67 -11.79 -5.54
C LEU A 54 -9.07 -11.68 -4.94
N GLN A 55 -9.55 -10.47 -4.70
CA GLN A 55 -10.87 -10.20 -4.13
C GLN A 55 -12.01 -10.70 -5.03
N ARG A 56 -11.94 -10.49 -6.36
CA ARG A 56 -12.90 -11.02 -7.34
C ARG A 56 -13.03 -12.54 -7.29
N ARG A 57 -11.94 -13.23 -6.92
CA ARG A 57 -11.90 -14.70 -6.76
C ARG A 57 -12.25 -15.17 -5.35
N GLY A 58 -12.75 -14.28 -4.49
CA GLY A 58 -13.06 -14.59 -3.10
C GLY A 58 -11.83 -14.96 -2.25
N ARG A 59 -10.62 -14.58 -2.70
CA ARG A 59 -9.36 -14.85 -2.00
C ARG A 59 -8.96 -13.64 -1.17
N SER A 60 -8.46 -13.89 0.05
CA SER A 60 -7.84 -12.84 0.86
C SER A 60 -6.57 -12.33 0.19
N ALA A 61 -6.42 -11.00 0.12
CA ALA A 61 -5.19 -10.35 -0.35
C ALA A 61 -4.21 -10.00 0.78
N GLN A 62 -4.51 -10.38 2.03
CA GLN A 62 -3.76 -9.92 3.21
C GLN A 62 -2.27 -10.28 3.15
N HIS A 63 -1.93 -11.53 2.78
CA HIS A 63 -0.54 -11.98 2.71
C HIS A 63 0.23 -11.27 1.58
N PHE A 64 -0.40 -11.12 0.41
CA PHE A 64 0.13 -10.37 -0.71
C PHE A 64 0.42 -8.91 -0.33
N VAL A 65 -0.55 -8.22 0.28
CA VAL A 65 -0.39 -6.84 0.75
C VAL A 65 0.78 -6.74 1.73
N GLY A 66 0.87 -7.63 2.70
CA GLY A 66 2.01 -7.68 3.63
C GLY A 66 3.36 -7.84 2.91
N SER A 67 3.41 -8.70 1.90
CA SER A 67 4.62 -8.91 1.08
C SER A 67 4.99 -7.67 0.26
N VAL A 68 4.01 -6.95 -0.31
CA VAL A 68 4.22 -5.68 -1.02
C VAL A 68 4.78 -4.61 -0.07
N PHE A 69 4.20 -4.45 1.12
CA PHE A 69 4.71 -3.50 2.13
C PHE A 69 6.14 -3.85 2.56
N ALA A 70 6.44 -5.13 2.77
CA ALA A 70 7.79 -5.58 3.12
C ALA A 70 8.79 -5.31 1.97
N ALA A 71 8.45 -5.67 0.73
CA ALA A 71 9.27 -5.39 -0.45
C ALA A 71 9.62 -3.90 -0.55
N LEU A 72 8.60 -3.04 -0.46
CA LEU A 72 8.78 -1.60 -0.57
C LEU A 72 9.60 -1.02 0.60
N TYR A 73 9.18 -1.26 1.84
CA TYR A 73 9.70 -0.52 2.98
C TYR A 73 10.80 -1.22 3.76
N CYS A 74 10.87 -2.55 3.74
CA CYS A 74 11.90 -3.32 4.45
C CYS A 74 13.05 -3.75 3.53
N HIS A 75 12.81 -3.80 2.21
CA HIS A 75 13.81 -4.25 1.24
C HIS A 75 14.15 -3.20 0.18
N GLY A 76 13.41 -2.09 0.12
CA GLY A 76 13.65 -1.02 -0.85
C GLY A 76 13.41 -1.43 -2.30
N GLN A 77 12.64 -2.49 -2.53
CA GLN A 77 12.37 -3.01 -3.85
C GLN A 77 11.33 -2.15 -4.58
N ASP A 78 11.55 -1.94 -5.88
CA ASP A 78 10.60 -1.23 -6.74
C ASP A 78 9.44 -2.16 -7.11
N ILE A 79 8.28 -1.96 -6.47
CA ILE A 79 7.07 -2.76 -6.76
C ILE A 79 6.42 -2.41 -8.12
N GLY A 80 6.96 -1.44 -8.86
CA GLY A 80 6.63 -1.21 -10.26
C GLY A 80 7.46 -2.05 -11.23
N ASP A 81 8.54 -2.70 -10.78
CA ASP A 81 9.36 -3.59 -11.59
C ASP A 81 8.62 -4.93 -11.83
N PRO A 82 8.42 -5.34 -13.10
CA PRO A 82 7.83 -6.63 -13.46
C PRO A 82 8.44 -7.83 -12.74
N ILE A 83 9.77 -7.86 -12.55
CA ILE A 83 10.47 -8.99 -11.91
C ILE A 83 10.13 -9.04 -10.42
N VAL A 84 10.06 -7.88 -9.75
CA VAL A 84 9.66 -7.81 -8.33
C VAL A 84 8.22 -8.25 -8.18
N MET A 85 7.33 -7.78 -9.06
CA MET A 85 5.90 -8.15 -9.03
C MET A 85 5.68 -9.64 -9.31
N GLU A 86 6.37 -10.23 -10.30
CA GLU A 86 6.29 -11.65 -10.58
C GLU A 86 6.73 -12.50 -9.38
N ASN A 87 7.84 -12.11 -8.73
CA ASN A 87 8.30 -12.78 -7.52
C ASN A 87 7.27 -12.70 -6.37
N LEU A 88 6.63 -11.55 -6.17
CA LEU A 88 5.61 -11.38 -5.15
C LEU A 88 4.35 -12.20 -5.44
N LEU A 89 3.90 -12.22 -6.69
CA LEU A 89 2.70 -12.94 -7.14
C LEU A 89 2.89 -14.45 -7.17
N SER A 90 4.12 -14.94 -7.39
CA SER A 90 4.43 -16.36 -7.36
C SER A 90 4.01 -17.03 -6.04
N ARG A 91 4.13 -16.31 -4.92
CA ARG A 91 3.73 -16.77 -3.58
C ARG A 91 2.21 -16.92 -3.42
N GLU A 92 1.45 -16.19 -4.24
CA GLU A 92 0.00 -16.25 -4.32
C GLU A 92 -0.48 -17.22 -5.42
N MET A 93 0.44 -17.92 -6.07
CA MET A 93 0.16 -18.77 -7.24
C MET A 93 -0.56 -18.00 -8.35
N LEU A 94 -0.14 -16.75 -8.58
CA LEU A 94 -0.66 -15.89 -9.64
C LEU A 94 0.43 -15.61 -10.67
N ALA A 95 0.07 -15.68 -11.95
CA ALA A 95 0.94 -15.24 -13.03
C ALA A 95 0.86 -13.72 -13.17
N PHE A 96 2.00 -13.05 -13.32
CA PHE A 96 1.99 -11.60 -13.54
C PHE A 96 1.30 -11.23 -14.87
N GLY A 97 1.39 -12.08 -15.89
CA GLY A 97 0.69 -11.91 -17.16
C GLY A 97 -0.82 -11.77 -17.01
N ASP A 98 -1.46 -12.56 -16.13
CA ASP A 98 -2.90 -12.45 -15.86
C ASP A 98 -3.26 -11.09 -15.26
N ILE A 99 -2.41 -10.57 -14.36
CA ILE A 99 -2.60 -9.25 -13.74
C ILE A 99 -2.40 -8.15 -14.78
N GLN A 100 -1.41 -8.28 -15.65
CA GLN A 100 -1.21 -7.34 -16.75
C GLN A 100 -2.42 -7.34 -17.69
N GLU A 101 -2.93 -8.50 -18.09
CA GLU A 101 -4.13 -8.59 -18.93
C GLU A 101 -5.33 -7.91 -18.25
N PHE A 102 -5.53 -8.16 -16.95
CA PHE A 102 -6.57 -7.49 -16.17
C PHE A 102 -6.41 -5.97 -16.14
N MET A 103 -5.18 -5.45 -15.96
CA MET A 103 -4.92 -4.01 -15.96
C MET A 103 -5.29 -3.33 -17.29
N HIS A 104 -5.26 -4.05 -18.40
CA HIS A 104 -5.64 -3.53 -19.72
C HIS A 104 -7.15 -3.67 -20.01
N SER A 105 -7.91 -4.31 -19.12
CA SER A 105 -9.35 -4.44 -19.27
C SER A 105 -10.10 -3.21 -18.77
N ASP A 106 -11.26 -2.94 -19.37
CA ASP A 106 -12.18 -1.90 -18.89
C ASP A 106 -12.68 -2.21 -17.47
N ASP A 107 -12.87 -3.50 -17.15
CA ASP A 107 -13.26 -4.00 -15.83
C ASP A 107 -12.34 -3.44 -14.73
N PHE A 108 -11.03 -3.47 -14.90
CA PHE A 108 -10.09 -2.95 -13.91
C PHE A 108 -10.24 -1.44 -13.74
N GLY A 109 -10.35 -0.71 -14.85
CA GLY A 109 -10.48 0.74 -14.83
C GLY A 109 -11.75 1.20 -14.12
N ASP A 110 -12.89 0.56 -14.40
CA ASP A 110 -14.17 0.83 -13.75
C ASP A 110 -14.13 0.44 -12.27
N GLU A 111 -13.68 -0.77 -11.95
CA GLU A 111 -13.64 -1.28 -10.57
C GLU A 111 -12.74 -0.45 -9.66
N LEU A 112 -11.56 -0.03 -10.15
CA LEU A 112 -10.66 0.83 -9.40
C LEU A 112 -11.30 2.20 -9.14
N ARG A 113 -11.88 2.83 -10.17
CA ARG A 113 -12.54 4.14 -10.04
C ARG A 113 -13.71 4.08 -9.06
N ASP A 114 -14.56 3.07 -9.16
CA ASP A 114 -15.72 2.90 -8.30
C ASP A 114 -15.30 2.64 -6.85
N THR A 115 -14.27 1.80 -6.65
CA THR A 115 -13.70 1.53 -5.33
C THR A 115 -13.12 2.81 -4.72
N GLU A 116 -12.31 3.56 -5.46
CA GLU A 116 -11.72 4.81 -4.99
C GLU A 116 -12.77 5.88 -4.70
N ALA A 117 -13.79 6.03 -5.55
CA ALA A 117 -14.87 6.99 -5.35
C ALA A 117 -15.71 6.64 -4.11
N SER A 118 -16.07 5.36 -3.95
CA SER A 118 -16.76 4.86 -2.76
C SER A 118 -15.95 5.09 -1.50
N VAL A 119 -14.65 4.79 -1.51
CA VAL A 119 -13.76 5.02 -0.36
C VAL A 119 -13.57 6.50 -0.07
N ALA A 120 -13.39 7.33 -1.10
CA ALA A 120 -13.22 8.77 -0.96
C ALA A 120 -14.44 9.43 -0.31
N ALA A 121 -15.65 8.96 -0.64
CA ALA A 121 -16.90 9.50 -0.10
C ALA A 121 -16.99 9.43 1.43
N TRP A 122 -16.34 8.44 2.06
CA TRP A 122 -16.35 8.31 3.52
C TRP A 122 -15.03 8.57 4.22
N SER A 123 -13.90 8.37 3.53
CA SER A 123 -12.57 8.61 4.09
C SER A 123 -12.07 10.04 3.88
N GLY A 124 -12.74 10.84 3.03
CA GLY A 124 -12.25 12.16 2.65
C GLY A 124 -10.87 12.11 1.98
N ARG A 125 -10.49 10.98 1.37
CA ARG A 125 -9.17 10.73 0.76
C ARG A 125 -8.00 10.76 1.74
N VAL A 126 -8.26 10.51 3.03
CA VAL A 126 -7.22 10.36 4.06
C VAL A 126 -6.82 8.89 4.16
N ILE A 127 -5.52 8.60 4.28
CA ILE A 127 -5.01 7.23 4.49
C ILE A 127 -3.97 7.17 5.63
N PRO A 128 -3.86 6.03 6.35
CA PRO A 128 -4.85 4.96 6.37
C PRO A 128 -6.16 5.43 7.01
N SER A 129 -7.28 4.87 6.57
CA SER A 129 -8.60 5.10 7.14
C SER A 129 -9.31 3.78 7.35
N VAL A 130 -9.97 3.64 8.50
CA VAL A 130 -10.79 2.45 8.79
C VAL A 130 -12.17 2.88 9.27
N ARG A 131 -13.20 2.16 8.84
CA ARG A 131 -14.58 2.34 9.31
C ARG A 131 -14.89 1.24 10.32
N ILE A 132 -15.21 1.63 11.55
CA ILE A 132 -15.50 0.71 12.66
C ILE A 132 -16.80 1.18 13.32
N ASN A 133 -17.81 0.29 13.40
CA ASN A 133 -19.11 0.57 14.03
C ASN A 133 -19.74 1.91 13.61
N GLY A 134 -19.66 2.25 12.31
CA GLY A 134 -20.21 3.49 11.75
C GLY A 134 -19.33 4.74 11.92
N ALA A 135 -18.30 4.68 12.76
CA ALA A 135 -17.30 5.74 12.89
C ALA A 135 -16.17 5.57 11.87
N VAL A 136 -15.56 6.69 11.46
CA VAL A 136 -14.36 6.73 10.62
C VAL A 136 -13.17 7.14 11.46
N VAL A 137 -12.11 6.34 11.41
CA VAL A 137 -10.86 6.56 12.14
C VAL A 137 -9.76 6.85 11.13
N PHE A 138 -9.05 7.96 11.34
CA PHE A 138 -7.99 8.44 10.46
C PHE A 138 -6.61 8.20 11.07
N GLY A 139 -5.65 7.85 10.21
CA GLY A 139 -4.25 7.67 10.58
C GLY A 139 -3.96 6.31 11.23
N ALA A 140 -2.67 6.03 11.41
CA ALA A 140 -2.18 4.83 12.08
C ALA A 140 -2.38 4.95 13.60
N GLN A 141 -3.62 4.85 14.06
CA GLN A 141 -3.97 4.95 15.48
C GLN A 141 -3.43 3.76 16.29
N THR A 142 -3.17 4.00 17.57
CA THR A 142 -2.69 2.97 18.49
C THR A 142 -3.79 1.95 18.84
N PRO A 143 -3.43 0.74 19.31
CA PRO A 143 -4.40 -0.22 19.80
C PRO A 143 -5.29 0.32 20.93
N SER A 144 -4.77 1.23 21.76
CA SER A 144 -5.55 1.87 22.83
C SER A 144 -6.70 2.75 22.31
N VAL A 145 -6.58 3.27 21.09
CA VAL A 145 -7.65 4.00 20.39
C VAL A 145 -8.58 3.02 19.66
N LEU A 146 -8.01 2.01 18.98
CA LEU A 146 -8.79 1.12 18.10
C LEU A 146 -9.62 0.06 18.86
N ILE A 147 -9.09 -0.54 19.92
CA ILE A 147 -9.76 -1.64 20.66
C ILE A 147 -11.12 -1.20 21.24
N PRO A 148 -11.25 -0.02 21.89
CA PRO A 148 -12.54 0.45 22.38
C PRO A 148 -13.60 0.59 21.30
N MET A 149 -13.20 0.85 20.04
CA MET A 149 -14.12 1.05 18.92
C MET A 149 -14.70 -0.26 18.36
N LEU A 150 -14.10 -1.41 18.68
CA LEU A 150 -14.57 -2.73 18.24
C LEU A 150 -15.74 -3.26 19.08
N ARG A 151 -16.11 -2.57 20.15
CA ARG A 151 -17.22 -2.90 21.04
C ARG A 151 -18.50 -2.22 20.57
#